data_AF-A0A968VGR9-F1
#
_entry.id   AF-A0A968VGR9-F1
#
_cell.length_a   1.000
_cell.length_b   1.000
_cell.length_c   1.000
_cell.angle_alpha   90.00
_cell.angle_beta   90.00
_cell.angle_gamma   90.00
#
_symmetry.space_group_name_H-M   'P 1'
#
loop_
_entity.id
_entity.type
_entity.pdbx_description
1 polymer ?
#
loop_
_entity_poly.entity_id
_entity_poly.type
_entity_poly.pdbx_seq_one_letter_code
_entity_poly.pdbx_strand_id
1 'polypeptide(L)'
;MPLLPTDLQDIRDLAWIGDAVLSLYARQWILKNTKPGAERGKLFTYFTNNQFLSALGDPTRVEALIGQAYEKGGLEAGFEHIEIHILPLFLKQMRNRDPH
;
A
#
# COMPACT_ATOMS: atom_id res chain seq x y z
N MET A 1 2.03 -15.69 -8.99
CA MET A 1 2.41 -15.01 -7.74
C MET A 1 3.76 -15.54 -7.31
N PRO A 2 4.77 -14.69 -7.06
CA PRO A 2 5.99 -15.15 -6.43
C PRO A 2 5.67 -15.66 -5.02
N LEU A 3 6.30 -16.77 -4.63
CA LEU A 3 6.15 -17.32 -3.29
C LEU A 3 6.86 -16.39 -2.30
N LEU A 4 6.16 -15.98 -1.25
CA LEU A 4 6.79 -15.34 -0.10
C LEU A 4 7.69 -16.35 0.61
N PRO A 5 8.74 -15.89 1.33
CA PRO A 5 9.49 -16.73 2.25
C PRO A 5 8.56 -17.49 3.21
N THR A 6 8.99 -18.68 3.66
CA THR A 6 8.25 -19.46 4.65
C THR A 6 8.60 -19.07 6.08
N ASP A 7 9.74 -18.42 6.30
CA ASP A 7 10.15 -17.89 7.60
C ASP A 7 9.33 -16.65 7.96
N LEU A 8 8.78 -16.63 9.18
CA LEU A 8 8.00 -15.52 9.69
C LEU A 8 8.83 -14.24 9.88
N GLN A 9 10.13 -14.38 10.17
CA GLN A 9 11.02 -13.23 10.32
C GLN A 9 11.26 -12.58 8.97
N ASP A 10 11.56 -13.36 7.93
CA ASP A 10 11.74 -12.85 6.57
C ASP A 10 10.48 -12.15 6.06
N ILE A 11 9.28 -12.67 6.37
CA ILE A 11 8.01 -12.01 6.03
C ILE A 11 7.89 -10.66 6.72
N ARG A 12 8.28 -10.56 8.00
CA ARG A 12 8.21 -9.30 8.75
C ARG A 12 9.23 -8.28 8.27
N ASP A 13 10.44 -8.71 7.92
CA ASP A 13 11.47 -7.84 7.39
C ASP A 13 11.05 -7.28 6.02
N LEU A 14 10.46 -8.11 5.16
CA LEU A 14 9.85 -7.66 3.90
C LEU A 14 8.67 -6.73 4.15
N ALA A 15 7.81 -7.01 5.13
CA ALA A 15 6.68 -6.15 5.48
C ALA A 15 7.16 -4.77 5.95
N TRP A 16 8.22 -4.73 6.74
CA TRP A 16 8.82 -3.48 7.20
C TRP A 16 9.30 -2.59 6.03
N ILE A 17 9.94 -3.20 5.03
CA ILE A 17 10.34 -2.50 3.80
C ILE A 17 9.10 -2.09 3.00
N GLY A 18 8.13 -3.00 2.86
CA GLY A 18 6.89 -2.78 2.14
C GLY A 18 6.05 -1.64 2.67
N ASP A 19 5.94 -1.49 4.00
CA ASP A 19 5.26 -0.35 4.64
C ASP A 19 5.93 0.97 4.25
N ALA A 20 7.27 1.05 4.23
CA ALA A 20 7.98 2.26 3.81
C ALA A 20 7.70 2.60 2.33
N VAL A 21 7.65 1.60 1.46
CA VAL A 21 7.33 1.78 0.02
C VAL A 21 5.87 2.21 -0.16
N LEU A 22 4.93 1.56 0.53
CA LEU A 22 3.51 1.94 0.53
C LEU A 22 3.33 3.37 1.03
N SER A 23 4.02 3.72 2.10
CA SER A 23 4.05 5.05 2.71
C SER A 23 4.54 6.13 1.74
N LEU A 24 5.57 5.84 0.95
CA LEU A 24 6.07 6.76 -0.07
C LEU A 24 5.06 6.92 -1.20
N TYR A 25 4.55 5.80 -1.73
CA TYR A 25 3.56 5.80 -2.80
C TYR A 25 2.32 6.60 -2.40
N ALA A 26 1.74 6.31 -1.23
CA ALA A 26 0.53 6.96 -0.74
C ALA A 26 0.71 8.48 -0.64
N ARG A 27 1.86 8.96 -0.14
CA ARG A 27 2.16 10.40 -0.09
C ARG A 27 2.24 11.02 -1.48
N GLN A 28 2.95 10.40 -2.42
CA GLN A 28 3.05 10.89 -3.80
C GLN A 28 1.68 10.92 -4.48
N TRP A 29 0.91 9.84 -4.34
CA TRP A 29 -0.44 9.75 -4.88
C TRP A 29 -1.35 10.83 -4.31
N ILE A 30 -1.35 11.04 -2.99
CA ILE A 30 -2.15 12.08 -2.34
C ILE A 30 -1.75 13.48 -2.82
N LEU A 31 -0.45 13.78 -2.92
CA LEU A 31 0.02 15.08 -3.41
C LEU A 31 -0.42 15.35 -4.85
N LYS A 32 -0.38 14.32 -5.71
CA LYS A 32 -0.79 14.41 -7.12
C LYS A 32 -2.31 14.55 -7.29
N ASN A 33 -3.09 13.91 -6.42
CA ASN A 33 -4.54 13.76 -6.60
C ASN A 33 -5.39 14.63 -5.65
N THR A 34 -4.78 15.46 -4.79
CA THR A 34 -5.51 16.34 -3.87
C THR A 34 -5.03 17.79 -3.90
N LYS A 35 -5.96 18.72 -3.69
CA LYS A 35 -5.65 20.15 -3.57
C LYS A 35 -4.86 20.44 -2.28
N PRO A 36 -4.02 21.50 -2.26
CA PRO A 36 -3.46 22.01 -1.01
C PRO A 36 -4.56 22.28 0.03
N GLY A 37 -4.32 21.91 1.28
CA GLY A 37 -5.29 22.09 2.38
C GLY A 37 -6.36 20.98 2.49
N ALA A 38 -6.40 19.99 1.59
CA ALA A 38 -7.20 18.78 1.80
C ALA A 38 -6.75 18.03 3.07
N GLU A 39 -7.60 17.16 3.62
CA GLU A 39 -7.29 16.31 4.78
C GLU A 39 -6.31 15.16 4.44
N ARG A 40 -5.14 15.52 3.88
CA ARG A 40 -4.09 14.63 3.39
C ARG A 40 -3.62 13.64 4.45
N GLY A 41 -3.56 14.07 5.71
CA GLY A 41 -3.22 13.20 6.84
C GLY A 41 -4.25 12.06 7.03
N LYS A 42 -5.55 12.36 6.97
CA LYS A 42 -6.60 11.34 7.10
C LYS A 42 -6.61 10.38 5.90
N LEU A 43 -6.41 10.91 4.69
CA LEU A 43 -6.28 10.07 3.49
C LEU A 43 -5.07 9.15 3.58
N PHE A 44 -3.94 9.66 4.05
CA PHE A 44 -2.73 8.86 4.26
C PHE A 44 -2.98 7.74 5.27
N THR A 45 -3.48 8.07 6.47
CA THR A 45 -3.81 7.09 7.49
C THR A 45 -4.79 6.04 6.97
N TYR A 46 -5.76 6.43 6.16
CA TYR A 46 -6.69 5.46 5.60
C TYR A 46 -6.04 4.53 4.56
N PHE A 47 -5.20 5.06 3.67
CA PHE A 47 -4.53 4.27 2.64
C PHE A 47 -3.55 3.25 3.24
N THR A 48 -2.92 3.58 4.37
CA THR A 48 -1.89 2.73 4.98
C THR A 48 -2.33 1.92 6.20
N ASN A 49 -3.60 2.00 6.65
CA ASN A 49 -3.99 1.30 7.88
C ASN A 49 -4.30 -0.19 7.67
N ASN A 50 -4.05 -0.96 8.73
CA ASN A 50 -4.30 -2.40 8.74
C ASN A 50 -5.77 -2.76 8.50
N GLN A 51 -6.72 -1.88 8.85
CA GLN A 51 -8.14 -2.13 8.61
C GLN A 51 -8.46 -2.17 7.11
N PHE A 52 -7.89 -1.23 6.34
CA PHE A 52 -8.00 -1.20 4.90
C PHE A 52 -7.23 -2.36 4.27
N LEU A 53 -5.97 -2.58 4.68
CA LEU A 53 -5.16 -3.68 4.14
C LEU A 53 -5.77 -5.06 4.43
N SER A 54 -6.47 -5.22 5.56
CA SER A 54 -7.24 -6.44 5.90
C SER A 54 -8.31 -6.80 4.86
N ALA A 55 -8.80 -5.83 4.09
CA ALA A 55 -9.75 -6.09 3.01
C ALA A 55 -9.09 -6.70 1.76
N LEU A 56 -7.76 -6.68 1.67
CA LEU A 56 -6.95 -7.30 0.60
C LEU A 56 -6.36 -8.64 1.04
N GLY A 57 -6.15 -8.85 2.34
CA GLY A 57 -5.58 -10.05 2.93
C GLY A 57 -4.98 -9.76 4.30
N ASP A 58 -4.15 -10.66 4.82
CA ASP A 58 -3.36 -10.37 6.04
C ASP A 58 -2.46 -9.13 5.80
N PRO A 59 -2.56 -8.05 6.60
CA PRO A 59 -1.82 -6.81 6.37
C PRO A 59 -0.30 -7.02 6.26
N THR A 60 0.28 -7.83 7.14
CA THR A 60 1.72 -8.13 7.12
C THR A 60 2.11 -8.80 5.81
N ARG A 61 1.30 -9.74 5.30
CA ARG A 61 1.54 -10.38 4.01
C ARG A 61 1.37 -9.42 2.84
N VAL A 62 0.40 -8.51 2.90
CA VAL A 62 0.20 -7.48 1.87
C VAL A 62 1.44 -6.58 1.79
N GLU A 63 1.92 -6.09 2.93
CA GLU A 63 3.15 -5.29 3.00
C GLU A 63 4.37 -6.09 2.53
N ALA A 64 4.50 -7.36 2.95
CA ALA A 64 5.62 -8.21 2.54
C ALA A 64 5.67 -8.43 1.01
N LEU A 65 4.52 -8.50 0.33
CA LEU A 65 4.49 -8.59 -1.13
C LEU A 65 5.00 -7.31 -1.81
N ILE A 66 4.72 -6.14 -1.24
CA ILE A 66 5.28 -4.86 -1.70
C ILE A 66 6.80 -4.87 -1.49
N GLY A 67 7.27 -5.26 -0.30
CA GLY A 67 8.70 -5.38 0.00
C GLY A 67 9.41 -6.34 -0.94
N GLN A 68 8.81 -7.49 -1.24
CA GLN A 68 9.39 -8.46 -2.16
C GLN A 68 9.45 -7.94 -3.61
N ALA A 69 8.43 -7.21 -4.06
CA ALA A 69 8.45 -6.56 -5.38
C ALA A 69 9.56 -5.52 -5.44
N TYR A 70 9.71 -4.71 -4.38
CA TYR A 70 10.78 -3.74 -4.24
C TYR A 70 12.19 -4.38 -4.27
N GLU A 71 12.43 -5.46 -3.54
CA GLU A 71 13.74 -6.13 -3.53
C GLU A 71 14.14 -6.65 -4.93
N LYS A 72 13.16 -7.00 -5.77
CA LYS A 72 13.41 -7.54 -7.11
C LYS A 72 13.57 -6.47 -8.20
N GLY A 73 12.90 -5.34 -8.07
CA GLY A 73 12.80 -4.34 -9.14
C GLY A 73 12.82 -2.88 -8.68
N GLY A 74 13.22 -2.63 -7.43
CA GLY A 74 13.27 -1.30 -6.83
C GLY A 74 11.89 -0.65 -6.70
N LEU A 75 11.89 0.69 -6.60
CA LEU A 75 10.67 1.46 -6.40
C LEU A 75 9.64 1.27 -7.51
N GLU A 76 10.07 1.10 -8.76
CA GLU A 76 9.18 0.93 -9.89
C GLU A 76 8.31 -0.32 -9.73
N ALA A 77 8.93 -1.48 -9.46
CA ALA A 77 8.21 -2.73 -9.22
C ALA A 77 7.34 -2.68 -7.96
N GLY A 78 7.81 -2.01 -6.89
CA GLY A 78 7.01 -1.80 -5.67
C GLY A 78 5.75 -0.96 -5.95
N PHE A 79 5.88 0.11 -6.72
CA PHE A 79 4.76 0.98 -7.08
C PHE A 79 3.79 0.30 -8.04
N GLU A 80 4.29 -0.42 -9.05
CA GLU A 80 3.47 -1.22 -9.95
C GLU A 80 2.63 -2.24 -9.17
N HIS A 81 3.22 -2.91 -8.16
CA HIS A 81 2.49 -3.82 -7.30
C HIS A 81 1.33 -3.13 -6.55
N ILE A 82 1.58 -1.94 -5.99
CA ILE A 82 0.55 -1.15 -5.30
C ILE A 82 -0.56 -0.74 -6.28
N GLU A 83 -0.21 -0.32 -7.50
CA GLU A 83 -1.16 0.12 -8.53
C GLU A 83 -2.05 -1.00 -9.04
N ILE A 84 -1.51 -2.21 -9.18
CA ILE A 84 -2.27 -3.36 -9.66
C ILE A 84 -3.17 -3.94 -8.57
N HIS A 85 -2.68 -4.02 -7.33
CA HIS A 85 -3.33 -4.84 -6.28
C HIS A 85 -4.04 -4.04 -5.19
N ILE A 86 -3.59 -2.82 -4.88
CA ILE A 86 -4.03 -2.08 -3.69
C ILE A 86 -4.85 -0.85 -4.07
N LEU A 87 -4.33 -0.03 -4.99
CA LEU A 87 -4.96 1.21 -5.43
C LEU A 87 -6.40 1.03 -5.94
N PRO A 88 -6.76 -0.01 -6.73
CA PRO A 88 -8.12 -0.14 -7.25
C PRO A 88 -9.17 -0.27 -6.14
N LEU A 89 -8.83 -0.99 -5.06
CA LEU A 89 -9.72 -1.12 -3.91
C LEU A 89 -9.83 0.20 -3.14
N PHE A 90 -8.70 0.88 -2.94
CA PHE A 90 -8.66 2.18 -2.28
C PHE A 90 -9.59 3.18 -2.98
N LEU A 91 -9.47 3.32 -4.30
CA LEU A 91 -10.31 4.20 -5.12
C LEU A 91 -11.79 3.83 -5.03
N LYS A 92 -12.11 2.52 -5.09
CA LYS A 92 -13.49 2.03 -4.94
C LYS A 92 -14.09 2.42 -3.60
N GLN A 93 -13.35 2.26 -2.50
CA GLN A 93 -13.84 2.59 -1.17
C GLN A 93 -13.93 4.11 -0.94
N MET A 94 -13.00 4.90 -1.49
CA MET A 94 -13.10 6.37 -1.46
C MET A 94 -14.37 6.86 -2.14
N ARG A 95 -14.71 6.35 -3.33
CA ARG A 95 -15.94 6.70 -4.04
C ARG A 95 -17.20 6.38 -3.23
N ASN A 96 -17.18 5.31 -2.44
CA ASN A 96 -18.32 4.94 -1.60
C ASN A 96 -18.40 5.76 -0.28
N ARG A 97 -17.28 6.35 0.15
CA ARG A 97 -17.20 7.21 1.35
C ARG A 97 -17.50 8.67 1.06
N ASP A 98 -17.35 9.08 -0.19
CA ASP A 98 -17.74 10.40 -0.69
C ASP A 98 -18.97 10.21 -1.61
N PRO A 99 -20.13 9.78 -1.07
CA PRO A 99 -21.36 9.87 -1.85
C PRO A 99 -21.63 11.35 -2.02
N HIS A 100 -21.77 11.81 -3.26
CA HIS A 100 -22.63 12.96 -3.46
C HIS A 100 -23.98 12.74 -2.78
#